data_AF-A0A7X4C1V8-F1
#
_entry.id   AF-A0A7X4C1V8-F1
#
_cell.length_a   1.000
_cell.length_b   1.000
_cell.length_c   1.000
_cell.angle_alpha   90.00
_cell.angle_beta   90.00
_cell.angle_gamma   90.00
#
_symmetry.space_group_name_H-M   'P 1'
#
loop_
_entity.id
_entity.type
_entity.pdbx_description
1 polymer ?
#
loop_
_entity_poly.entity_id
_entity_poly.type
_entity_poly.pdbx_seq_one_letter_code
_entity_poly.pdbx_strand_id
1 'polypeptide(L)' 'MAARRRSPRAKTKTLAIRRWRESKAVRRARAAEIIRRLRELYPEAAAELDYRNPFQFLIAVILSA' A
#
# COMPACT_ATOMS: atom_id res chain seq x y z
N MET A 1 -19.89 -58.39 -7.08
CA MET A 1 -19.49 -57.41 -6.05
C MET A 1 -18.34 -56.56 -6.59
N ALA A 2 -18.63 -55.38 -7.14
CA ALA A 2 -17.60 -54.49 -7.68
C ALA A 2 -17.14 -53.50 -6.61
N ALA A 3 -15.93 -53.70 -6.09
CA ALA A 3 -15.32 -52.83 -5.09
C ALA A 3 -14.94 -51.48 -5.74
N ARG A 4 -15.70 -50.44 -5.40
CA ARG A 4 -15.53 -49.07 -5.86
C ARG A 4 -14.22 -48.50 -5.30
N ARG A 5 -13.14 -48.54 -6.07
CA ARG A 5 -11.86 -47.91 -5.72
C ARG A 5 -12.07 -46.39 -5.60
N ARG A 6 -12.04 -45.85 -4.37
CA ARG A 6 -12.06 -44.40 -4.13
C ARG A 6 -10.72 -43.83 -4.55
N SER A 7 -10.72 -43.09 -5.66
CA SER A 7 -9.56 -42.36 -6.15
C SER A 7 -9.23 -41.19 -5.20
N PRO A 8 -7.97 -41.01 -4.77
CA PRO A 8 -7.61 -39.91 -3.88
C PRO A 8 -7.68 -38.59 -4.67
N ARG A 9 -8.60 -37.72 -4.25
CA ARG A 9 -8.75 -36.36 -4.79
C ARG A 9 -7.40 -35.63 -4.69
N ALA A 10 -6.78 -35.40 -5.84
CA ALA A 10 -5.57 -34.58 -5.94
C ALA A 10 -5.86 -33.20 -5.32
N LYS A 11 -5.05 -32.79 -4.35
CA LYS A 11 -5.14 -31.48 -3.71
C LYS A 11 -4.73 -30.44 -4.74
N THR A 12 -5.70 -29.78 -5.37
CA THR A 12 -5.47 -28.61 -6.22
C THR A 12 -4.76 -27.56 -5.37
N LYS A 13 -3.46 -27.35 -5.63
CA LYS A 13 -2.71 -26.26 -5.03
C LYS A 13 -3.27 -24.97 -5.63
N THR A 14 -4.19 -24.33 -4.92
CA THR A 14 -4.62 -22.96 -5.22
C THR A 14 -3.36 -22.12 -5.33
N LEU A 15 -3.04 -21.67 -6.54
CA LEU A 15 -1.91 -20.81 -6.82
C LEU A 15 -2.09 -19.55 -5.98
N ALA A 16 -1.38 -19.48 -4.85
CA ALA A 16 -1.36 -18.32 -4.01
C ALA A 16 -0.84 -17.16 -4.86
N ILE A 17 -1.73 -16.26 -5.27
CA ILE A 17 -1.36 -14.98 -5.86
C ILE A 17 -0.61 -14.24 -4.75
N ARG A 18 0.71 -14.46 -4.67
CA ARG A 18 1.62 -13.66 -3.86
C ARG A 18 1.61 -12.28 -4.49
N ARG A 19 0.64 -11.47 -4.09
CA ARG A 19 0.62 -10.04 -4.34
C ARG A 19 1.89 -9.52 -3.67
N TRP A 20 2.89 -9.17 -4.48
CA TRP A 20 4.19 -8.62 -4.06
C TRP A 20 3.98 -7.29 -3.35
N ARG A 21 3.42 -7.33 -2.14
CA ARG A 21 3.36 -6.20 -1.23
C ARG A 21 4.70 -6.13 -0.53
N GLU A 22 5.37 -4.99 -0.69
CA GLU A 22 6.53 -4.65 0.11
C GLU A 22 6.24 -4.80 1.60
N SER A 23 7.27 -5.16 2.38
CA SER A 23 7.12 -5.25 3.82
C SER A 23 6.89 -3.85 4.41
N LYS A 24 6.27 -3.79 5.61
CA LYS A 24 6.00 -2.51 6.29
C LYS A 24 7.29 -1.70 6.51
N ALA A 25 8.40 -2.36 6.81
CA ALA A 25 9.69 -1.72 7.02
C ALA A 25 10.23 -1.09 5.73
N VAL A 26 10.20 -1.84 4.62
CA VAL A 26 10.65 -1.36 3.30
C VAL A 26 9.80 -0.17 2.85
N ARG A 27 8.48 -0.25 3.02
CA ARG A 27 7.57 0.87 2.70
C ARG A 27 7.89 2.14 3.48
N ARG A 28 8.19 2.02 4.77
CA ARG A 28 8.56 3.17 5.62
C ARG A 28 9.88 3.79 5.19
N ALA A 29 10.89 2.97 4.91
CA ALA A 29 12.17 3.45 4.41
C ALA A 29 12.02 4.21 3.08
N ARG A 30 11.25 3.64 2.15
CA ARG A 30 10.92 4.30 0.88
C ARG A 30 10.19 5.62 1.08
N ALA A 31 9.19 5.66 1.95
CA ALA A 31 8.45 6.90 2.22
C ALA A 31 9.34 7.99 2.80
N ALA A 32 10.25 7.65 3.72
CA ALA A 32 11.22 8.58 4.28
C ALA A 32 12.16 9.16 3.20
N GLU A 33 12.65 8.32 2.29
CA GLU A 33 13.52 8.77 1.19
C GLU A 33 12.77 9.69 0.21
N ILE A 34 11.51 9.39 -0.11
CA ILE A 34 10.68 10.26 -0.94
C ILE A 34 10.52 11.63 -0.27
N ILE A 35 10.19 11.66 1.03
CA ILE A 35 10.03 12.91 1.78
C ILE A 35 11.33 13.71 1.81
N ARG A 36 12.48 13.05 2.01
CA ARG A 36 13.80 13.70 2.00
C ARG A 36 14.05 14.41 0.66
N ARG A 37 13.88 13.70 -0.46
CA ARG A 37 14.07 14.26 -1.80
C ARG A 37 13.12 15.41 -2.10
N LEU A 38 11.85 15.29 -1.69
CA LEU A 38 10.87 16.35 -1.89
C LEU A 38 11.26 17.63 -1.13
N ARG A 39 11.76 17.50 0.10
CA ARG A 39 12.25 18.65 0.89
C ARG A 39 13.49 19.30 0.28
N GLU A 40 14.38 18.50 -0.30
CA GLU A 40 15.57 19.02 -0.99
C GLU A 40 15.23 19.74 -2.29
N LEU A 41 14.31 19.19 -3.09
CA LEU A 41 13.91 19.77 -4.37
C LEU A 41 12.97 20.96 -4.22
N TYR A 42 12.15 20.97 -3.17
CA TYR A 42 11.14 22.00 -2.92
C TYR A 42 11.22 22.51 -1.48
N PRO A 43 12.30 23.24 -1.12
CA PRO A 43 12.49 23.73 0.25
C PRO A 43 11.41 24.73 0.68
N GLU A 44 10.91 25.52 -0.27
CA GLU A 44 9.89 26.56 -0.04
C GLU A 44 8.45 26.09 -0.32
N ALA A 45 8.23 24.77 -0.52
CA ALA A 45 6.88 24.25 -0.72
C ALA A 45 6.07 24.35 0.58
N ALA A 46 5.38 25.48 0.74
CA ALA A 46 4.31 25.65 1.68
C ALA A 46 3.00 25.14 1.06
N ALA A 47 2.18 24.49 1.87
CA ALA A 47 0.81 24.25 1.48
C ALA A 47 0.04 25.57 1.66
N GLU A 48 -0.63 26.02 0.60
CA GLU A 48 -1.40 27.28 0.60
C GLU A 48 -2.64 27.23 1.50
N LEU A 49 -3.03 26.02 1.94
CA LEU A 49 -4.21 25.78 2.76
C LEU A 49 -3.84 25.76 4.25
N ASP A 50 -4.67 26.37 5.08
CA ASP A 50 -4.54 26.30 6.54
C ASP A 50 -4.94 24.91 7.08
N TYR A 51 -4.01 24.24 7.75
CA TYR A 51 -4.30 22.99 8.47
C TYR A 51 -3.39 22.79 9.68
N ARG A 52 -3.89 22.02 10.65
CA ARG A 52 -3.21 21.66 11.89
C ARG A 52 -2.82 20.19 11.95
N ASN A 53 -3.38 19.36 11.07
CA ASN A 53 -3.08 17.93 11.00
C ASN A 53 -3.35 17.37 9.59
N PRO A 54 -2.81 16.17 9.26
CA PRO A 54 -2.97 15.59 7.93
C PRO A 54 -4.42 15.29 7.52
N PHE A 55 -5.29 14.99 8.48
CA PHE A 55 -6.71 14.75 8.19
C PHE A 55 -7.42 16.05 7.78
N GLN A 56 -7.13 17.16 8.45
CA GLN A 56 -7.61 18.48 8.07
C GLN A 56 -7.08 18.89 6.70
N PHE A 57 -5.79 18.64 6.40
CA PHE A 57 -5.22 18.94 5.10
C PHE A 57 -5.95 18.21 3.97
N LEU A 58 -6.25 16.91 4.15
CA LEU A 58 -7.02 16.13 3.17
C LEU A 58 -8.39 16.75 2.90
N ILE A 59 -9.13 17.15 3.94
CA ILE A 59 -10.42 17.80 3.79
C ILE A 59 -10.28 19.15 3.07
N ALA A 60 -9.29 19.97 3.46
CA ALA A 60 -9.05 21.27 2.85
C ALA A 60 -8.76 21.14 1.34
N VAL A 61 -7.98 20.13 0.92
CA VAL A 61 -7.70 19.86 -0.50
C VAL A 61 -8.96 19.44 -1.26
N ILE A 62 -9.79 18.56 -0.67
CA ILE A 62 -11.05 18.12 -1.31
C ILE A 62 -11.99 19.29 -1.52
N LEU A 63 -12.07 20.23 -0.57
CA LEU A 63 -12.94 21.40 -0.65
C LEU A 63 -12.36 22.54 -1.49
N SER A 64 -11.05 22.53 -1.77
CA SER A 64 -10.38 23.52 -2.63
C SER A 64 -10.51 23.20 -4.12
N ALA A 65 -10.94 21.99 -4.48
CA ALA A 65 -11.16 21.54 -5.86
C ALA A 65 -12.60 21.83 -6.31
#